data_AF-A0A7K2ME89-F1
#
_entry.id   AF-A0A7K2ME89-F1
#
_cell.length_a   1.000
_cell.length_b   1.000
_cell.length_c   1.000
_cell.angle_alpha   90.00
_cell.angle_beta   90.00
_cell.angle_gamma   90.00
#
_symmetry.space_group_name_H-M   'P 1'
#
loop_
_entity.id
_entity.type
_entity.pdbx_description
1 polymer ?
#
loop_
_entity_poly.entity_id
_entity_poly.type
_entity_poly.pdbx_seq_one_letter_code
_entity_poly.pdbx_strand_id
1 'polypeptide(L)'
;DGSVEHTGDNLTGEGEGDDEVIKVNLAAVPADVEKIVFPVSIYDAENRQQSFGQVRNAYIRVVNQAGGAEIARYDLSEDASTETAMVFGELYRHGAEWKFRAIGQGYASGLRGIAQDFGVNV
;
A
#
# COMPACT_ATOMS: atom_id res chain seq x y z
N ASP A 1 -0.40 -14.50 11.94
CA ASP A 1 0.11 -15.70 11.23
C ASP A 1 1.53 -15.53 10.67
N GLY A 2 2.06 -14.31 10.54
CA GLY A 2 3.46 -14.08 10.11
C GLY A 2 3.66 -14.11 8.59
N SER A 3 2.57 -14.16 7.81
CA SER A 3 2.63 -14.13 6.35
C SER A 3 2.88 -12.72 5.78
N VAL A 4 2.69 -11.67 6.58
CA VAL A 4 2.91 -10.26 6.21
C VAL A 4 3.83 -9.61 7.23
N GLU A 5 4.89 -8.94 6.74
CA GLU A 5 5.88 -8.24 7.56
C GLU A 5 6.17 -6.86 6.97
N HIS A 6 6.06 -5.81 7.78
CA HIS A 6 6.52 -4.46 7.43
C HIS A 6 7.96 -4.30 7.92
N THR A 7 8.88 -3.86 7.06
CA THR A 7 10.32 -3.87 7.33
C THR A 7 10.81 -2.70 8.20
N GLY A 8 9.94 -1.73 8.50
CA GLY A 8 10.29 -0.55 9.28
C GLY A 8 9.67 0.71 8.69
N ASP A 9 9.17 1.57 9.57
CA ASP A 9 8.53 2.86 9.26
C ASP A 9 9.62 3.92 9.00
N ASN A 10 9.64 4.47 7.78
CA ASN A 10 10.59 5.51 7.40
C ASN A 10 9.90 6.87 7.43
N LEU A 11 10.19 7.62 8.50
CA LEU A 11 9.52 8.89 8.78
C LEU A 11 9.98 10.07 7.93
N THR A 12 11.08 9.93 7.17
CA THR A 12 11.71 11.03 6.43
C THR A 12 11.70 10.84 4.93
N GLY A 13 11.63 9.59 4.45
CA GLY A 13 11.86 9.25 3.04
C GLY A 13 13.31 9.49 2.62
N GLU A 14 14.25 9.55 3.58
CA GLU A 14 15.68 9.61 3.26
C GLU A 14 16.16 8.21 2.87
N GLY A 15 16.68 8.11 1.64
CA GLY A 15 17.16 6.85 1.07
C GLY A 15 17.16 6.89 -0.46
N GLU A 16 17.70 5.84 -1.07
CA GLU A 16 17.46 5.54 -2.48
C GLU A 16 16.59 4.28 -2.57
N GLY A 17 15.64 4.27 -3.50
CA GLY A 17 14.80 3.10 -3.75
C GLY A 17 13.51 3.10 -2.94
N ASP A 18 13.17 1.93 -2.39
CA ASP A 18 11.94 1.75 -1.60
C ASP A 18 12.24 2.10 -0.13
N ASP A 19 11.63 3.18 0.37
CA ASP A 19 11.83 3.66 1.75
C ASP A 19 11.18 2.74 2.80
N GLU A 20 10.05 2.15 2.44
CA GLU A 20 9.31 1.17 3.24
C GLU A 20 8.96 -0.04 2.38
N VAL A 21 9.06 -1.23 2.97
CA VAL A 21 8.76 -2.49 2.27
C VAL A 21 7.82 -3.35 3.12
N ILE A 22 6.77 -3.87 2.49
CA ILE A 22 5.92 -4.92 3.05
C ILE A 22 6.23 -6.22 2.31
N LYS A 23 6.71 -7.22 3.05
CA LYS A 23 6.95 -8.57 2.54
C LYS A 23 5.73 -9.44 2.78
N VAL A 24 5.33 -10.18 1.74
CA VAL A 24 4.17 -11.08 1.80
C VAL A 24 4.58 -12.48 1.37
N ASN A 25 4.55 -13.43 2.30
CA ASN A 25 4.71 -14.85 2.02
C ASN A 25 3.34 -15.48 1.71
N LEU A 26 2.96 -15.44 0.43
CA LEU A 26 1.66 -15.94 -0.07
C LEU A 26 1.39 -17.42 0.25
N ALA A 27 2.43 -18.23 0.43
CA ALA A 27 2.31 -19.64 0.80
C ALA A 27 1.97 -19.85 2.29
N ALA A 28 2.29 -18.87 3.14
CA ALA A 28 1.99 -18.90 4.57
C ALA A 28 0.66 -18.20 4.92
N VAL A 29 0.02 -17.55 3.95
CA VAL A 29 -1.26 -16.85 4.17
C VAL A 29 -2.34 -17.90 4.51
N PRO A 30 -3.05 -17.76 5.66
CA PRO A 30 -4.12 -18.65 6.06
C PRO A 30 -5.21 -18.83 4.99
N ALA A 31 -5.86 -19.99 5.01
CA ALA A 31 -6.86 -20.35 4.00
C ALA A 31 -8.15 -19.52 4.08
N ASP A 32 -8.46 -18.95 5.24
CA ASP A 32 -9.59 -18.05 5.49
C ASP A 32 -9.35 -16.60 5.03
N VAL A 33 -8.10 -16.26 4.65
CA VAL A 33 -7.77 -14.95 4.08
C VAL A 33 -7.88 -15.00 2.56
N GLU A 34 -8.86 -14.29 2.02
CA GLU A 34 -9.13 -14.20 0.57
C GLU A 34 -8.40 -13.04 -0.12
N LYS A 35 -8.06 -11.98 0.63
CA LYS A 35 -7.49 -10.75 0.11
C LYS A 35 -6.51 -10.09 1.10
N ILE A 36 -5.52 -9.40 0.54
CA ILE A 36 -4.60 -8.51 1.26
C ILE A 36 -4.62 -7.17 0.52
N VAL A 37 -5.06 -6.11 1.20
CA VAL A 37 -5.21 -4.77 0.62
C VAL A 37 -4.06 -3.89 1.08
N PHE A 38 -3.52 -3.08 0.17
CA PHE A 38 -2.37 -2.20 0.42
C PHE A 38 -2.80 -0.74 0.39
N PRO A 39 -3.12 -0.14 1.55
CA PRO A 39 -3.29 1.30 1.66
C PRO A 39 -1.93 2.01 1.71
N VAL A 40 -1.91 3.24 1.21
CA VAL A 40 -0.82 4.21 1.38
C VAL A 40 -1.41 5.53 1.84
N SER A 41 -0.75 6.22 2.76
CA SER A 41 -1.25 7.48 3.32
C SER A 41 -0.14 8.37 3.83
N ILE A 42 -0.37 9.68 3.84
CA ILE A 42 0.48 10.64 4.52
C ILE A 42 0.03 10.74 5.99
N TYR A 43 0.95 10.47 6.90
CA TYR A 43 0.69 10.62 8.33
C TYR A 43 0.41 12.08 8.71
N ASP A 44 -0.68 12.30 9.44
CA ASP A 44 -1.08 13.62 9.95
C ASP A 44 -1.28 14.69 8.85
N ALA A 45 -1.70 14.24 7.66
CA ALA A 45 -1.81 15.07 6.46
C ALA A 45 -2.69 16.32 6.64
N GLU A 46 -3.80 16.23 7.38
CA GLU A 46 -4.72 17.35 7.61
C GLU A 46 -4.06 18.47 8.42
N ASN A 47 -3.41 18.14 9.54
CA ASN A 47 -2.71 19.11 10.38
C ASN A 47 -1.46 19.68 9.69
N ARG A 48 -0.78 18.86 8.88
CA ARG A 48 0.41 19.26 8.11
C ARG A 48 0.06 19.96 6.79
N GLN A 49 -1.21 19.95 6.39
CA GLN A 49 -1.70 20.45 5.10
C GLN A 49 -0.97 19.83 3.90
N GLN A 50 -0.69 18.52 3.99
CA GLN A 50 0.08 17.76 3.00
C GLN A 50 -0.81 16.88 2.11
N SER A 51 -0.39 16.70 0.86
CA SER A 51 -0.96 15.74 -0.11
C SER A 51 0.16 15.07 -0.90
N PHE A 52 -0.13 13.97 -1.61
CA PHE A 52 0.91 13.27 -2.37
C PHE A 52 1.59 14.14 -3.42
N GLY A 53 0.88 15.12 -4.00
CA GLY A 53 1.45 16.05 -4.99
C GLY A 53 2.52 17.00 -4.42
N GLN A 54 2.63 17.10 -3.10
CA GLN A 54 3.69 17.87 -2.42
C GLN A 54 4.93 17.01 -2.12
N VAL A 55 4.81 15.68 -2.21
CA VAL A 55 5.90 14.74 -1.97
C VAL A 55 6.57 14.43 -3.31
N ARG A 56 7.88 14.67 -3.40
CA ARG A 56 8.61 14.45 -4.65
C ARG A 56 8.94 12.97 -4.81
N ASN A 57 8.76 12.45 -6.03
CA ASN A 57 9.04 11.06 -6.38
C ASN A 57 8.32 10.06 -5.47
N ALA A 58 7.09 10.37 -5.05
CA ALA A 58 6.28 9.46 -4.26
C ALA A 58 5.75 8.36 -5.17
N TYR A 59 6.10 7.11 -4.89
CA TYR A 59 5.57 5.97 -5.61
C TYR A 59 5.30 4.79 -4.68
N ILE A 60 4.43 3.90 -5.15
CA ILE A 60 4.23 2.59 -4.55
C ILE A 60 4.32 1.54 -5.66
N ARG A 61 4.91 0.39 -5.36
CA ARG A 61 5.08 -0.68 -6.34
C ARG A 61 4.91 -2.07 -5.72
N VAL A 62 4.61 -3.04 -6.58
CA VAL A 62 4.64 -4.46 -6.24
C VAL A 62 5.69 -5.15 -7.08
N VAL A 63 6.56 -5.90 -6.42
CA VAL A 63 7.61 -6.67 -7.07
C VAL A 63 7.41 -8.15 -6.75
N ASN A 64 7.43 -8.99 -7.77
CA ASN A 64 7.58 -10.42 -7.57
C ASN A 64 9.00 -10.72 -7.10
N GLN A 65 9.16 -11.11 -5.84
CA GLN A 65 10.47 -11.44 -5.29
C GLN A 65 11.13 -12.61 -6.05
N ALA A 66 10.34 -13.53 -6.63
CA ALA A 66 10.86 -14.53 -7.56
C ALA A 66 11.23 -13.84 -8.89
N GLY A 67 12.53 -13.59 -9.08
CA GLY A 67 13.06 -12.99 -10.30
C GLY A 67 13.09 -11.46 -10.33
N GLY A 68 12.51 -10.77 -9.34
CA GLY A 68 12.60 -9.32 -9.19
C GLY A 68 11.75 -8.53 -10.21
N ALA A 69 10.77 -9.16 -10.84
CA ALA A 69 9.92 -8.50 -11.83
C ALA A 69 8.94 -7.54 -11.13
N GLU A 70 8.94 -6.27 -11.55
CA GLU A 70 7.94 -5.30 -11.13
C GLU A 70 6.59 -5.65 -11.77
N ILE A 71 5.59 -5.94 -10.93
CA ILE A 71 4.23 -6.31 -11.36
C ILE A 71 3.41 -5.06 -11.67
N ALA A 72 3.52 -4.04 -10.82
CA ALA A 72 2.79 -2.79 -10.94
C ALA A 72 3.52 -1.68 -10.18
N ARG A 73 3.35 -0.44 -10.64
CA ARG A 73 3.85 0.78 -9.99
C ARG A 73 2.84 1.91 -10.20
N TYR A 74 2.70 2.76 -9.20
CA TYR A 74 1.87 3.96 -9.22
C TYR A 74 2.72 5.18 -8.86
N ASP A 75 2.59 6.27 -9.61
CA ASP A 75 3.19 7.56 -9.23
C ASP A 75 2.17 8.38 -8.45
N LEU A 76 2.35 8.45 -7.14
CA LEU A 76 1.43 9.13 -6.24
C LEU A 76 1.50 10.65 -6.43
N SER A 77 2.65 11.17 -6.85
CA SER A 77 2.88 12.59 -7.06
C SER A 77 2.05 13.14 -8.22
N GLU A 78 1.83 12.31 -9.26
CA GLU A 78 1.07 12.68 -10.46
C GLU A 78 -0.39 12.20 -10.39
N ASP A 79 -0.60 10.89 -10.18
CA ASP A 79 -1.91 10.26 -10.32
C ASP A 79 -2.82 10.46 -9.09
N ALA A 80 -2.24 10.78 -7.93
CA ALA A 80 -2.96 10.96 -6.66
C ALA A 80 -2.62 12.31 -5.99
N SER A 81 -2.26 13.32 -6.79
CA SER A 81 -1.66 14.59 -6.31
C SER A 81 -2.48 15.34 -5.25
N THR A 82 -3.82 15.23 -5.27
CA THR A 82 -4.74 15.85 -4.30
C THR A 82 -5.11 14.94 -3.13
N GLU A 83 -4.76 13.66 -3.20
CA GLU A 83 -5.12 12.67 -2.19
C GLU A 83 -4.13 12.67 -1.02
N THR A 84 -4.62 12.24 0.15
CA THR A 84 -3.82 12.08 1.38
C THR A 84 -3.77 10.63 1.83
N ALA A 85 -4.71 9.80 1.38
CA ALA A 85 -4.72 8.37 1.55
C ALA A 85 -5.35 7.70 0.32
N MET A 86 -4.89 6.50 -0.02
CA MET A 86 -5.34 5.77 -1.18
C MET A 86 -5.20 4.26 -0.94
N VAL A 87 -6.13 3.46 -1.47
CA VAL A 87 -5.92 2.03 -1.67
C VAL A 87 -5.21 1.84 -3.01
N PHE A 88 -3.94 1.44 -2.96
CA PHE A 88 -3.13 1.20 -4.15
C PHE A 88 -3.64 -0.02 -4.92
N GLY A 89 -3.84 -1.13 -4.22
CA GLY A 89 -4.27 -2.37 -4.83
C GLY A 89 -4.48 -3.47 -3.82
N GLU A 90 -4.76 -4.65 -4.33
CA GLU A 90 -4.95 -5.85 -3.52
C GLU A 90 -4.30 -7.08 -4.16
N LEU A 91 -3.80 -7.96 -3.31
CA LEU A 91 -3.60 -9.36 -3.66
C LEU A 91 -4.90 -10.10 -3.33
N TYR A 92 -5.37 -10.95 -4.23
CA TYR A 92 -6.57 -11.74 -4.03
C TYR A 92 -6.40 -13.17 -4.52
N ARG A 93 -7.08 -14.12 -3.87
CA ARG A 93 -7.11 -15.52 -4.31
C ARG A 93 -7.94 -15.65 -5.59
N HIS A 94 -7.40 -16.39 -6.56
CA HIS A 94 -8.06 -16.76 -7.79
C HIS A 94 -7.86 -18.26 -8.01
N GLY A 95 -8.75 -19.06 -7.42
CA GLY A 95 -8.57 -20.51 -7.34
C GLY A 95 -7.42 -20.85 -6.38
N ALA A 96 -6.45 -21.63 -6.86
CA ALA A 96 -5.26 -21.99 -6.07
C ALA A 96 -4.13 -20.95 -6.13
N GLU A 97 -4.29 -19.90 -6.95
CA GLU A 97 -3.25 -18.90 -7.20
C GLU A 97 -3.61 -17.55 -6.56
N TRP A 98 -2.59 -16.71 -6.39
CA TRP A 98 -2.76 -15.31 -6.02
C TRP A 98 -2.58 -14.42 -7.25
N LYS A 99 -3.39 -13.37 -7.34
CA LYS A 99 -3.28 -12.34 -8.37
C LYS A 99 -3.22 -10.96 -7.72
N PHE A 100 -2.56 -10.03 -8.40
CA PHE A 100 -2.57 -8.62 -8.02
C PHE A 100 -3.56 -7.84 -8.88
N ARG A 101 -4.31 -6.93 -8.25
CA ARG A 101 -5.18 -5.97 -8.92
C ARG A 101 -4.86 -4.56 -8.41
N ALA A 102 -4.45 -3.69 -9.33
CA ALA A 102 -4.36 -2.26 -9.06
C ALA A 102 -5.77 -1.67 -8.89
N ILE A 103 -5.95 -0.82 -7.88
CA ILE A 103 -7.23 -0.18 -7.54
C ILE A 103 -7.14 1.34 -7.73
N GLY A 104 -6.18 2.01 -7.08
CA GLY A 104 -5.99 3.47 -7.20
C GLY A 104 -7.17 4.29 -6.69
N GLN A 105 -7.76 3.92 -5.55
CA GLN A 105 -8.94 4.61 -4.99
C GLN A 105 -8.53 5.52 -3.83
N GLY A 106 -8.73 6.83 -3.98
CA GLY A 106 -8.49 7.84 -2.93
C GLY A 106 -9.51 7.80 -1.79
N TYR A 107 -9.07 8.20 -0.59
CA TYR A 107 -9.86 8.22 0.65
C TYR A 107 -9.68 9.55 1.39
N ALA A 108 -10.70 10.40 1.32
CA ALA A 108 -10.72 11.70 2.02
C ALA A 108 -10.71 11.56 3.56
N SER A 109 -11.18 10.43 4.09
CA SER A 109 -11.19 10.10 5.52
C SER A 109 -9.85 9.54 6.04
N GLY A 110 -8.82 9.54 5.20
CA GLY A 110 -7.48 9.09 5.56
C GLY A 110 -7.39 7.58 5.84
N LEU A 111 -6.26 7.16 6.40
CA LEU A 111 -6.02 5.75 6.76
C LEU A 111 -7.05 5.22 7.76
N ARG A 112 -7.54 6.07 8.67
CA ARG A 112 -8.59 5.72 9.63
C ARG A 112 -9.87 5.29 8.92
N GLY A 113 -10.31 6.05 7.92
CA GLY A 113 -11.50 5.71 7.15
C GLY A 113 -11.33 4.41 6.36
N ILE A 114 -10.16 4.21 5.74
CA ILE A 114 -9.84 2.93 5.09
C ILE A 114 -9.98 1.79 6.09
N ALA A 115 -9.35 1.88 7.25
CA ALA A 115 -9.38 0.83 8.27
C ALA A 115 -10.82 0.51 8.72
N GLN A 116 -11.66 1.54 8.91
CA GLN A 116 -13.06 1.38 9.28
C GLN A 116 -13.90 0.69 8.19
N ASP A 117 -13.69 1.04 6.92
CA ASP A 117 -14.39 0.39 5.79
C ASP A 117 -14.03 -1.10 5.66
N PHE A 118 -12.83 -1.49 6.12
CA PHE A 118 -12.40 -2.89 6.25
C PHE A 118 -12.73 -3.52 7.62
N GLY A 119 -13.49 -2.83 8.48
CA GLY A 119 -14.01 -3.37 9.74
C GLY A 119 -13.03 -3.35 10.92
N VAL A 120 -11.93 -2.61 10.83
CA VAL A 120 -10.98 -2.42 11.93
C VAL A 120 -11.55 -1.44 12.95
N ASN A 121 -11.51 -1.80 14.23
CA ASN A 121 -11.89 -0.92 15.33
C ASN A 121 -10.68 -0.06 15.76
N VAL A 122 -10.66 1.20 15.33
CA VAL A 122 -9.57 2.19 15.51
C VAL A 122 -10.14 3.50 16.02
#